data_AF-A0A519YH76-F1
#
_entry.id   AF-A0A519YH76-F1
#
_cell.length_a   1.000
_cell.length_b   1.000
_cell.length_c   1.000
_cell.angle_alpha   90.00
_cell.angle_beta   90.00
_cell.angle_gamma   90.00
#
_symmetry.space_group_name_H-M   'P 1'
#
loop_
_entity.id
_entity.type
_entity.pdbx_description
1 polymer ?
#
loop_
_entity_poly.entity_id
_entity_poly.type
_entity_poly.pdbx_seq_one_letter_code
_entity_poly.pdbx_strand_id
1 'polypeptide(L)'
;MLIKIVNPNTTQSMTDKIGDCARSVAGPGTLVEAVSPKMGPASIESHYDEAHACEIAVLDLDRDPDAVKVITEACRVALDEDGSDAIVLGCAGMADLCAVISAELGVPVVDGVAAATLMVQSLVTLGLRTGARGEFAPPLPKAYSGLLEGFGR
;
A
#
# COMPACT_ATOMS: atom_id res chain seq x y z
N MET A 1 -19.09 3.63 6.42
CA MET A 1 -18.28 2.82 5.50
C MET A 1 -17.22 2.11 6.32
N LEU A 2 -17.22 0.80 6.36
CA LEU A 2 -16.16 0.01 6.99
C LEU A 2 -15.11 -0.41 5.95
N ILE A 3 -13.86 -0.05 6.21
CA ILE A 3 -12.71 -0.45 5.38
C ILE A 3 -11.87 -1.44 6.18
N LYS A 4 -11.71 -2.65 5.64
CA LYS A 4 -10.82 -3.66 6.20
C LYS A 4 -9.49 -3.69 5.44
N ILE A 5 -8.39 -3.56 6.17
CA ILE A 5 -7.03 -3.57 5.65
C ILE A 5 -6.36 -4.86 6.09
N VAL A 6 -5.95 -5.67 5.12
CA VAL A 6 -5.34 -6.98 5.39
C VAL A 6 -3.83 -6.87 5.25
N ASN A 7 -3.12 -6.90 6.37
CA ASN A 7 -1.66 -7.05 6.41
C ASN A 7 -1.32 -8.54 6.15
N PRO A 8 -0.55 -8.86 5.11
CA PRO A 8 -0.32 -10.24 4.74
C PRO A 8 0.65 -11.00 5.67
N ASN A 9 1.43 -10.31 6.50
CA ASN A 9 2.34 -10.93 7.47
C ASN A 9 1.74 -10.99 8.89
N THR A 10 2.36 -11.79 9.76
CA THR A 10 1.88 -12.01 11.14
C THR A 10 2.34 -10.94 12.15
N THR A 11 3.05 -9.89 11.73
CA THR A 11 3.60 -8.89 12.65
C THR A 11 2.53 -7.92 13.12
N GLN A 12 2.01 -8.16 14.32
CA GLN A 12 0.98 -7.31 14.95
C GLN A 12 1.38 -5.83 15.03
N SER A 13 2.63 -5.53 15.40
CA SER A 13 3.09 -4.14 15.50
C SER A 13 3.10 -3.40 14.16
N MET A 14 3.15 -4.13 13.04
CA MET A 14 3.00 -3.58 11.69
C MET A 14 1.51 -3.35 11.39
N THR A 15 0.66 -4.32 11.69
CA THR A 15 -0.80 -4.21 11.57
C THR A 15 -1.34 -3.01 12.35
N ASP A 16 -0.87 -2.80 13.57
CA ASP A 16 -1.25 -1.68 14.42
C ASP A 16 -0.86 -0.34 13.76
N LYS A 17 0.38 -0.23 13.25
CA LYS A 17 0.85 0.96 12.54
C LYS A 17 0.08 1.24 11.25
N ILE A 18 -0.26 0.20 10.50
CA ILE A 18 -1.11 0.31 9.29
C ILE A 18 -2.47 0.86 9.69
N GLY A 19 -3.09 0.29 10.73
CA GLY A 19 -4.37 0.74 11.25
C GLY A 19 -4.34 2.19 11.73
N ASP A 20 -3.31 2.58 12.49
CA ASP A 20 -3.15 3.95 12.99
C ASP A 20 -2.95 4.96 11.86
N CYS A 21 -2.12 4.62 10.88
CA CYS A 21 -1.91 5.44 9.68
C CYS A 21 -3.23 5.64 8.93
N ALA A 22 -3.96 4.57 8.64
CA ALA A 22 -5.21 4.64 7.90
C ALA A 22 -6.31 5.40 8.68
N ARG A 23 -6.43 5.18 9.99
CA ARG A 23 -7.36 5.94 10.84
C ARG A 23 -7.04 7.43 10.89
N SER A 24 -5.77 7.81 10.84
CA SER A 24 -5.35 9.22 10.87
C SER A 24 -5.82 10.04 9.67
N VAL A 25 -6.17 9.38 8.56
CA VAL A 25 -6.64 10.00 7.31
C VAL A 25 -8.09 9.66 6.97
N ALA A 26 -8.77 8.84 7.78
CA ALA A 26 -10.14 8.41 7.54
C ALA A 26 -11.12 9.60 7.67
N GLY A 27 -12.01 9.74 6.68
CA GLY A 27 -13.05 10.77 6.68
C GLY A 27 -14.17 10.49 7.70
N PRO A 28 -15.04 11.48 7.99
CA PRO A 28 -16.20 11.28 8.86
C PRO A 28 -17.08 10.12 8.40
N GLY A 29 -17.44 9.21 9.31
CA GLY A 29 -18.28 8.04 9.02
C GLY A 29 -17.54 6.84 8.38
N THR A 30 -16.22 6.93 8.24
CA THR A 30 -15.36 5.81 7.84
C THR A 30 -14.77 5.12 9.07
N LEU A 31 -15.01 3.82 9.18
CA LEU A 31 -14.39 2.94 10.18
C LEU A 31 -13.27 2.15 9.50
N VAL A 32 -12.16 1.95 10.21
CA VAL A 32 -11.00 1.22 9.68
C VAL A 32 -10.61 0.09 10.62
N GLU A 33 -10.55 -1.12 10.08
CA GLU A 33 -10.09 -2.31 10.77
C GLU A 33 -8.86 -2.88 10.07
N ALA A 34 -7.72 -2.91 10.76
CA ALA A 34 -6.50 -3.52 10.25
C ALA A 34 -6.33 -4.90 10.89
N VAL A 35 -6.16 -5.93 10.07
CA VAL A 35 -6.04 -7.32 10.52
C VAL A 35 -4.81 -7.97 9.91
N SER A 36 -4.28 -8.94 10.63
CA SER A 36 -3.22 -9.83 10.17
C SER A 36 -3.59 -11.27 10.53
N PRO A 37 -3.07 -12.24 9.78
CA PRO A 37 -3.23 -13.65 10.07
C PRO A 37 -2.52 -14.04 11.37
N LYS A 38 -2.92 -15.19 11.92
CA LYS A 38 -2.27 -15.78 13.12
C LYS A 38 -1.04 -16.61 12.78
N MET A 39 -0.92 -17.07 11.54
CA MET A 39 0.12 -17.98 11.05
C MET A 39 0.72 -17.42 9.76
N GLY A 40 2.00 -17.71 9.54
CA GLY A 40 2.80 -17.15 8.44
C GLY A 40 4.06 -16.42 8.91
N PRO A 41 4.86 -15.87 7.99
CA PRO A 41 6.10 -15.20 8.32
C PRO A 41 5.82 -13.86 8.99
N ALA A 42 6.76 -13.44 9.82
CA ALA A 42 6.72 -12.13 10.46
C ALA A 42 6.96 -10.99 9.45
N SER A 43 7.73 -11.23 8.39
CA SER A 43 8.04 -10.26 7.34
C SER A 43 8.04 -10.96 5.99
N ILE A 44 7.80 -10.24 4.91
CA ILE A 44 7.82 -10.77 3.55
C ILE A 44 9.03 -10.17 2.86
N GLU A 45 10.13 -10.91 2.84
CA GLU A 45 11.43 -10.42 2.34
C GLU A 45 12.04 -11.34 1.29
N SER A 46 11.39 -12.47 1.05
CA SER A 46 11.77 -13.45 0.06
C SER A 46 10.53 -14.06 -0.56
N HIS A 47 10.72 -14.69 -1.71
CA HIS A 47 9.70 -15.52 -2.32
C HIS A 47 9.19 -16.59 -1.36
N TYR A 48 10.05 -17.18 -0.52
CA TYR A 48 9.62 -18.17 0.47
C TYR A 48 8.64 -17.60 1.49
N ASP A 49 8.86 -16.36 1.94
CA ASP A 49 7.96 -15.70 2.89
C ASP A 49 6.60 -15.40 2.24
N GLU A 50 6.57 -15.03 0.96
CA GLU A 50 5.32 -14.86 0.20
C GLU A 50 4.45 -16.14 0.25
N ALA A 51 5.00 -17.35 0.04
CA ALA A 51 4.21 -18.59 0.18
C ALA A 51 3.55 -18.79 1.54
N HIS A 52 4.10 -18.19 2.58
CA HIS A 52 3.67 -18.46 3.95
C HIS A 52 2.83 -17.32 4.54
N ALA A 53 2.76 -16.16 3.89
CA ALA A 53 1.94 -15.03 4.30
C ALA A 53 0.44 -15.41 4.38
N CYS A 54 -0.23 -15.11 5.49
CA CYS A 54 -1.65 -15.39 5.71
C CYS A 54 -2.21 -16.82 5.71
N GLU A 55 -1.40 -17.89 5.69
CA GLU A 55 -1.91 -19.23 5.25
C GLU A 55 -2.48 -19.19 3.81
N ILE A 56 -2.20 -18.11 3.09
CA ILE A 56 -2.55 -17.89 1.70
C ILE A 56 -1.22 -18.00 0.95
N ALA A 57 -1.01 -19.05 0.17
CA ALA A 57 0.20 -19.12 -0.63
C ALA A 57 0.23 -17.95 -1.63
N VAL A 58 0.96 -16.86 -1.31
CA VAL A 58 1.13 -15.69 -2.20
C VAL A 58 2.09 -16.03 -3.35
N LEU A 59 2.74 -17.18 -3.30
CA LEU A 59 3.84 -17.57 -4.20
C LEU A 59 3.44 -17.99 -5.61
N ASP A 60 2.15 -17.98 -5.97
CA ASP A 60 1.77 -18.21 -7.37
C ASP A 60 0.60 -17.32 -7.83
N LEU A 61 0.52 -16.06 -7.39
CA LEU A 61 -0.55 -15.17 -7.87
C LEU A 61 -0.57 -14.93 -9.39
N ASP A 62 0.59 -15.07 -10.04
CA ASP A 62 0.71 -14.99 -11.50
C ASP A 62 0.56 -16.35 -12.21
N ARG A 63 0.54 -17.48 -11.49
CA ARG A 63 0.67 -18.84 -12.08
C ARG A 63 -0.23 -19.94 -11.51
N ASP A 64 -0.82 -19.76 -10.34
CA ASP A 64 -1.71 -20.70 -9.66
C ASP A 64 -3.12 -20.09 -9.51
N PRO A 65 -4.09 -20.60 -10.28
CA PRO A 65 -5.49 -20.21 -10.16
C PRO A 65 -6.08 -20.39 -8.76
N ASP A 66 -5.46 -21.21 -7.89
CA ASP A 66 -5.95 -21.45 -6.55
C ASP A 66 -5.57 -20.34 -5.56
N ALA A 67 -4.47 -19.63 -5.78
CA ALA A 67 -4.05 -18.52 -4.91
C ALA A 67 -5.05 -17.34 -4.97
N VAL A 68 -5.55 -17.00 -6.16
CA VAL A 68 -6.61 -15.99 -6.33
C VAL A 68 -7.86 -16.39 -5.56
N LYS A 69 -8.29 -17.66 -5.68
CA LYS A 69 -9.48 -18.15 -4.97
C LYS A 69 -9.33 -18.06 -3.45
N VAL A 70 -8.16 -18.38 -2.92
CA VAL A 70 -7.91 -18.29 -1.47
C VAL A 70 -8.00 -16.83 -1.00
N ILE A 71 -7.40 -15.88 -1.72
CA ILE A 71 -7.51 -14.46 -1.37
C ILE A 71 -8.94 -13.96 -1.53
N THR A 72 -9.62 -14.32 -2.61
CA THR A 72 -11.03 -13.99 -2.82
C THR A 72 -11.89 -14.52 -1.68
N GLU A 73 -11.70 -15.77 -1.25
CA GLU A 73 -12.47 -16.36 -0.15
C GLU A 73 -12.15 -15.68 1.18
N ALA A 74 -10.88 -15.37 1.46
CA ALA A 74 -10.52 -14.60 2.65
C ALA A 74 -11.16 -13.20 2.65
N CYS A 75 -11.19 -12.54 1.50
CA CYS A 75 -11.90 -11.27 1.32
C CYS A 75 -13.41 -11.46 1.52
N ARG A 76 -14.00 -12.55 1.00
CA ARG A 76 -15.43 -12.86 1.18
C ARG A 76 -15.80 -13.07 2.64
N VAL A 77 -15.01 -13.86 3.37
CA VAL A 77 -15.17 -14.05 4.82
C VAL A 77 -15.09 -12.69 5.53
N ALA A 78 -14.12 -11.84 5.17
CA ALA A 78 -13.99 -10.50 5.74
C ALA A 78 -15.17 -9.56 5.42
N LEU A 79 -15.86 -9.76 4.30
CA LEU A 79 -17.08 -9.02 3.96
C LEU A 79 -18.27 -9.55 4.75
N ASP A 80 -18.44 -10.87 4.78
CA ASP A 80 -19.61 -11.55 5.36
C ASP A 80 -19.60 -11.51 6.90
N GLU A 81 -18.47 -11.76 7.53
CA GLU A 81 -18.35 -11.84 8.99
C GLU A 81 -18.21 -10.48 9.66
N ASP A 82 -17.48 -9.56 9.01
CA ASP A 82 -17.15 -8.26 9.60
C ASP A 82 -18.07 -7.13 9.13
N GLY A 83 -18.86 -7.35 8.07
CA GLY A 83 -19.70 -6.32 7.46
C GLY A 83 -18.89 -5.23 6.75
N SER A 84 -17.72 -5.59 6.21
CA SER A 84 -16.84 -4.64 5.50
C SER A 84 -17.50 -4.17 4.20
N ASP A 85 -17.38 -2.86 3.89
CA ASP A 85 -17.91 -2.28 2.64
C ASP A 85 -16.86 -2.24 1.52
N ALA A 86 -15.57 -2.37 1.88
CA ALA A 86 -14.43 -2.39 0.96
C ALA A 86 -13.22 -3.08 1.61
N ILE A 87 -12.32 -3.60 0.77
CA ILE A 87 -11.09 -4.29 1.18
C ILE A 87 -9.86 -3.54 0.65
N VAL A 88 -8.81 -3.47 1.47
CA VAL A 88 -7.47 -3.01 1.05
C VAL A 88 -6.47 -4.16 1.19
N LEU A 89 -5.82 -4.51 0.09
CA LEU A 89 -4.76 -5.53 0.07
C LEU A 89 -3.42 -4.88 0.46
N GLY A 90 -2.76 -5.42 1.49
CA GLY A 90 -1.60 -4.79 2.12
C GLY A 90 -0.23 -5.08 1.50
N CYS A 91 -0.12 -5.87 0.43
CA CYS A 91 1.16 -6.13 -0.26
C CYS A 91 1.08 -5.79 -1.75
N ALA A 92 2.15 -5.15 -2.24
CA ALA A 92 2.33 -4.77 -3.64
C ALA A 92 2.24 -5.97 -4.60
N GLY A 93 2.62 -7.18 -4.15
CA GLY A 93 2.53 -8.42 -4.93
C GLY A 93 1.10 -8.87 -5.24
N MET A 94 0.07 -8.23 -4.66
CA MET A 94 -1.35 -8.55 -4.90
C MET A 94 -2.07 -7.53 -5.78
N ALA A 95 -1.36 -6.52 -6.31
CA ALA A 95 -1.99 -5.40 -7.02
C ALA A 95 -2.82 -5.84 -8.23
N ASP A 96 -2.33 -6.82 -9.00
CA ASP A 96 -3.00 -7.32 -10.21
C ASP A 96 -4.30 -8.08 -9.91
N LEU A 97 -4.52 -8.47 -8.65
CA LEU A 97 -5.72 -9.20 -8.23
C LEU A 97 -6.91 -8.27 -7.93
N CYS A 98 -6.65 -7.02 -7.56
CA CYS A 98 -7.70 -6.13 -7.04
C CYS A 98 -8.88 -6.03 -8.01
N ALA A 99 -8.63 -5.92 -9.31
CA ALA A 99 -9.69 -5.82 -10.32
C ALA A 99 -10.54 -7.10 -10.41
N VAL A 100 -9.90 -8.27 -10.38
CA VAL A 100 -10.58 -9.58 -10.48
C VAL A 100 -11.42 -9.83 -9.23
N ILE A 101 -10.82 -9.65 -8.05
CA ILE A 101 -11.50 -9.89 -6.77
C ILE A 101 -12.64 -8.89 -6.57
N SER A 102 -12.44 -7.62 -6.94
CA SER A 102 -13.50 -6.61 -6.86
C SER A 102 -14.69 -6.95 -7.76
N ALA A 103 -14.42 -7.42 -8.99
CA ALA A 103 -15.48 -7.84 -9.91
C ALA A 103 -16.24 -9.08 -9.41
N GLU A 104 -15.54 -10.02 -8.77
CA GLU A 104 -16.14 -11.25 -8.24
C GLU A 104 -16.98 -10.99 -6.98
N LEU A 105 -16.48 -10.19 -6.04
CA LEU A 105 -17.15 -9.92 -4.76
C LEU A 105 -18.17 -8.78 -4.83
N GLY A 106 -18.15 -7.97 -5.90
CA GLY A 106 -19.09 -6.86 -6.08
C GLY A 106 -18.83 -5.66 -5.16
N VAL A 107 -17.65 -5.58 -4.54
CA VAL A 107 -17.23 -4.49 -3.64
C VAL A 107 -15.88 -3.93 -4.07
N PRO A 108 -15.53 -2.69 -3.70
CA PRO A 108 -14.23 -2.12 -3.99
C PRO A 108 -13.09 -2.89 -3.29
N VAL A 109 -12.09 -3.30 -4.07
CA VAL A 109 -10.82 -3.83 -3.57
C VAL A 109 -9.69 -2.93 -4.05
N VAL A 110 -8.84 -2.47 -3.13
CA VAL A 110 -7.83 -1.43 -3.41
C VAL A 110 -6.43 -1.93 -3.09
N ASP A 111 -5.49 -1.68 -4.00
CA ASP A 111 -4.06 -1.75 -3.73
C ASP A 111 -3.52 -0.36 -3.33
N GLY A 112 -2.81 -0.31 -2.20
CA GLY A 112 -2.23 0.92 -1.67
C GLY A 112 -1.16 1.51 -2.58
N VAL A 113 -0.40 0.70 -3.31
CA VAL A 113 0.70 1.16 -4.17
C VAL A 113 0.15 1.84 -5.43
N ALA A 114 -0.80 1.21 -6.11
CA ALA A 114 -1.49 1.77 -7.27
C ALA A 114 -2.24 3.05 -6.90
N ALA A 115 -2.95 3.05 -5.76
CA ALA A 115 -3.65 4.24 -5.27
C ALA A 115 -2.66 5.40 -5.02
N ALA A 116 -1.55 5.15 -4.34
CA ALA A 116 -0.50 6.16 -4.09
C ALA A 116 0.12 6.67 -5.39
N THR A 117 0.41 5.78 -6.34
CA THR A 117 0.98 6.12 -7.64
C THR A 117 0.05 7.06 -8.42
N LEU A 118 -1.25 6.74 -8.47
CA LEU A 118 -2.23 7.59 -9.16
C LEU A 118 -2.40 8.95 -8.47
N MET A 119 -2.35 9.00 -7.14
CA MET A 119 -2.36 10.27 -6.41
C MET A 119 -1.16 11.15 -6.81
N VAL A 120 0.05 10.60 -6.83
CA VAL A 120 1.25 11.36 -7.24
C VAL A 120 1.19 11.75 -8.72
N GLN A 121 0.76 10.84 -9.60
CA GLN A 121 0.59 11.12 -11.03
C GLN A 121 -0.38 12.27 -11.28
N SER A 122 -1.46 12.38 -10.49
CA SER A 122 -2.41 13.49 -10.59
C SER A 122 -1.74 14.85 -10.35
N LEU A 123 -0.84 14.94 -9.36
CA LEU A 123 -0.08 16.16 -9.06
C LEU A 123 0.84 16.54 -10.23
N VAL A 124 1.54 15.55 -10.81
CA VAL A 124 2.40 15.76 -11.98
C VAL A 124 1.57 16.23 -13.19
N THR A 125 0.41 15.62 -13.40
CA THR A 125 -0.50 15.95 -14.52
C THR A 125 -1.02 17.38 -14.41
N LEU A 126 -1.29 17.84 -13.19
CA LEU A 126 -1.66 19.23 -12.89
C LEU A 126 -0.49 20.22 -13.02
N GLY A 127 0.72 19.75 -13.32
CA GLY A 127 1.91 20.58 -13.50
C GLY A 127 2.57 21.01 -12.19
N LEU A 128 2.20 20.40 -11.05
CA LEU A 128 2.88 20.68 -9.79
C LEU A 128 4.32 20.19 -9.86
N ARG A 129 5.23 20.98 -9.28
CA ARG A 129 6.65 20.67 -9.17
C ARG A 129 7.07 20.80 -7.72
N THR A 130 8.16 20.14 -7.35
CA THR A 130 8.79 20.33 -6.04
C THR A 130 9.02 21.82 -5.80
N GLY A 131 8.51 22.34 -4.69
CA GLY A 131 8.66 23.74 -4.35
C GLY A 131 10.13 24.09 -4.14
N ALA A 132 10.59 25.22 -4.69
CA ALA A 132 11.99 25.65 -4.59
C ALA A 132 12.32 26.37 -3.27
N ARG A 133 11.65 26.02 -2.16
CA ARG A 133 11.83 26.66 -0.84
C ARG A 133 12.27 25.62 0.19
N GLY A 134 13.02 26.07 1.20
CA GLY A 134 13.50 25.20 2.28
C GLY A 134 14.58 24.24 1.79
N GLU A 135 14.43 22.95 2.10
CA GLU A 135 15.40 21.90 1.76
C GLU A 135 15.57 21.65 0.25
N PHE A 136 14.54 21.98 -0.55
CA PHE A 136 14.56 21.85 -2.01
C PHE A 136 14.93 23.16 -2.72
N ALA A 137 15.31 24.20 -1.98
CA ALA A 137 15.80 25.43 -2.58
C ALA A 137 17.17 25.18 -3.26
N PRO A 138 17.46 25.87 -4.38
CA PRO A 138 18.82 25.86 -4.91
C PRO A 138 19.80 26.34 -3.83
N PRO A 139 21.04 25.80 -3.79
CA PRO A 139 22.02 26.24 -2.81
C PRO A 139 22.27 27.74 -2.96
N LEU A 140 22.51 28.42 -1.84
CA LEU A 140 22.88 29.83 -1.85
C LEU A 140 24.12 30.04 -2.75
N PRO A 141 24.18 31.13 -3.52
CA PRO A 141 25.35 31.48 -4.31
C PRO A 141 26.59 31.51 -3.41
N LYS A 142 27.62 30.75 -3.77
CA LYS A 142 28.92 30.80 -3.09
C LYS A 142 29.82 31.75 -3.85
N ALA A 143 30.26 32.82 -3.19
CA ALA A 143 31.30 33.68 -3.74
C ALA A 143 32.62 32.90 -3.76
N TYR A 144 33.18 32.68 -4.94
CA TYR A 144 34.52 32.12 -5.10
C TYR A 144 35.53 33.28 -5.15
N SER A 145 36.65 33.12 -4.44
CA SER A 145 37.73 34.11 -4.41
C SER A 145 39.05 33.51 -4.88
N GLY A 146 39.98 34.35 -5.34
CA GLY A 146 41.31 33.93 -5.76
C GLY A 146 41.29 33.18 -7.10
N LEU A 147 42.07 32.10 -7.21
CA LEU A 147 42.23 31.33 -8.46
C LEU A 147 40.92 30.77 -9.04
N LEU A 148 39.86 30.67 -8.23
CA LEU A 148 38.57 30.12 -8.63
C LEU A 148 37.48 31.18 -8.85
N GLU A 149 37.80 32.47 -8.80
CA GLU A 149 36.84 33.58 -8.93
C GLU A 149 35.99 33.48 -10.23
N GLY A 150 36.59 33.01 -11.33
CA GLY A 150 35.88 32.80 -12.59
C GLY A 150 34.83 31.67 -12.61
N PHE A 151 34.79 30.81 -11.58
CA PHE A 151 33.87 29.68 -11.48
C PHE A 151 32.59 30.00 -10.69
N GLY A 152 32.52 31.16 -10.03
CA GLY A 152 31.32 31.65 -9.36
C GLY A 152 30.34 32.29 -10.35
N ARG A 153 29.70 31.49 -11.19
CA ARG A 153 28.55 31.90 -12.02
C ARG A 153 27.40 30.93 -11.82
#